data_AF-A0A1M4U708-F1
#
_entry.id   AF-A0A1M4U708-F1
#
_cell.length_a   1.000
_cell.length_b   1.000
_cell.length_c   1.000
_cell.angle_alpha   90.00
_cell.angle_beta   90.00
_cell.angle_gamma   90.00
#
_symmetry.space_group_name_H-M   'P 1'
#
loop_
_entity.id
_entity.type
_entity.pdbx_description
1 polymer ?
#
loop_
_entity_poly.entity_id
_entity_poly.type
_entity_poly.pdbx_seq_one_letter_code
_entity_poly.pdbx_strand_id
1 'polypeptide(L)'
;MKIEHIIVSENAFNHADPDTIVQSNISVVNLLREEGVEDDDIPEDAMMSYYLDYYLSQNNNGGFAQFVWNANWSQALNVIVKKGLEQIGAEKNLAYFIQQTAVVESLPKEELEAFLEREYFGENPTRDQLKNDSFFELDENITDLNAKWLRKHPQLKVLSVDDMYAELEILVGHPIEK
;
A
#
# COMPACT_ATOMS: atom_id res chain seq x y z
N MET A 1 15.70 10.22 11.25
CA MET A 1 15.11 10.30 12.62
C MET A 1 13.85 9.51 12.50
N LYS A 2 13.66 8.44 13.29
CA LYS A 2 12.49 7.58 13.09
C LYS A 2 11.23 8.28 13.58
N ILE A 3 10.26 8.40 12.69
CA ILE A 3 8.93 8.93 12.98
C ILE A 3 8.13 7.82 13.68
N GLU A 4 7.50 8.15 14.80
CA GLU A 4 6.85 7.14 15.66
C GLU A 4 5.35 6.98 15.41
N HIS A 5 4.70 8.00 14.83
CA HIS A 5 3.24 8.08 14.78
C HIS A 5 2.72 8.04 13.34
N ILE A 6 1.63 7.31 13.15
CA ILE A 6 0.82 7.43 11.93
C ILE A 6 0.02 8.72 12.05
N ILE A 7 0.25 9.68 11.15
CA ILE A 7 -0.43 10.98 11.20
C ILE A 7 -1.59 10.98 10.19
N VAL A 8 -2.77 11.39 10.66
CA VAL A 8 -3.95 11.61 9.81
C VAL A 8 -4.68 12.87 10.23
N SER A 9 -5.44 13.47 9.32
CA SER A 9 -6.26 14.64 9.63
C SER A 9 -7.51 14.25 10.45
N GLU A 10 -7.94 15.15 11.33
CA GLU A 10 -9.17 15.02 12.12
C GLU A 10 -10.41 14.90 11.23
N ASN A 11 -10.44 15.64 10.12
CA ASN A 11 -11.52 15.56 9.14
C ASN A 11 -11.62 14.15 8.55
N ALA A 12 -10.50 13.56 8.12
CA ALA A 12 -10.48 12.21 7.57
C ALA A 12 -10.81 11.14 8.62
N PHE A 13 -10.30 11.29 9.84
CA PHE A 13 -10.58 10.37 10.94
C PHE A 13 -12.09 10.27 11.25
N ASN A 14 -12.77 11.41 11.30
CA ASN A 14 -14.19 11.53 11.63
C ASN A 14 -15.13 11.30 10.44
N HIS A 15 -14.61 11.21 9.22
CA HIS A 15 -15.44 11.03 8.04
C HIS A 15 -15.98 9.59 7.93
N ALA A 16 -17.20 9.45 7.41
CA ALA A 16 -17.89 8.17 7.33
C ALA A 16 -17.32 7.25 6.24
N ASP A 17 -16.81 7.84 5.15
CA ASP A 17 -16.15 7.10 4.06
C ASP A 17 -14.81 6.52 4.53
N PRO A 18 -14.64 5.18 4.52
CA PRO A 18 -13.39 4.51 4.87
C PRO A 18 -12.17 4.97 4.06
N ASP A 19 -12.35 5.34 2.79
CA ASP A 19 -11.23 5.75 1.94
C ASP A 19 -10.52 7.00 2.49
N THR A 20 -11.27 7.94 3.05
CA THR A 20 -10.71 9.24 3.49
C THR A 20 -9.56 9.13 4.50
N ILE A 21 -9.63 8.25 5.50
CA ILE A 21 -8.54 8.07 6.47
C ILE A 21 -7.34 7.34 5.85
N VAL A 22 -7.59 6.42 4.92
CA VAL A 22 -6.54 5.71 4.16
C VAL A 22 -5.80 6.72 3.28
N GLN A 23 -6.53 7.55 2.52
CA GLN A 23 -5.96 8.62 1.71
C GLN A 23 -5.23 9.65 2.55
N SER A 24 -5.73 10.01 3.74
CA SER A 24 -5.01 10.92 4.63
C SER A 24 -3.66 10.37 5.07
N ASN A 25 -3.56 9.07 5.37
CA ASN A 25 -2.28 8.41 5.65
C ASN A 25 -1.38 8.41 4.41
N ILE A 26 -1.93 8.10 3.23
CA ILE A 26 -1.19 8.09 1.97
C ILE A 26 -0.59 9.47 1.66
N SER A 27 -1.36 10.55 1.84
CA SER A 27 -0.88 11.91 1.62
C SER A 27 0.30 12.24 2.53
N VAL A 28 0.25 11.85 3.81
CA VAL A 28 1.37 12.06 4.74
C VAL A 28 2.60 11.25 4.32
N VAL A 29 2.44 9.96 3.99
CA VAL A 29 3.56 9.11 3.53
C VAL A 29 4.20 9.68 2.26
N ASN A 30 3.40 10.10 1.28
CA ASN A 30 3.91 10.71 0.05
C ASN A 30 4.66 12.01 0.34
N LEU A 31 4.11 12.89 1.17
CA LEU A 31 4.77 14.14 1.55
C LEU A 31 6.11 13.85 2.21
N LEU A 32 6.18 12.94 3.18
CA LEU A 32 7.44 12.59 3.85
C LEU A 32 8.49 12.11 2.83
N ARG A 33 8.08 11.29 1.85
CA ARG A 33 8.97 10.83 0.76
C ARG A 33 9.40 11.97 -0.17
N GLU A 34 8.48 12.86 -0.51
CA GLU A 34 8.77 14.06 -1.32
C GLU A 34 9.78 14.97 -0.63
N GLU A 35 9.72 15.07 0.69
CA GLU A 35 10.69 15.78 1.53
C GLU A 35 11.98 14.99 1.83
N GLY A 36 12.15 13.82 1.19
CA GLY A 36 13.38 13.03 1.27
C GLY A 36 13.53 12.20 2.54
N VAL A 37 12.44 11.96 3.28
CA VAL A 37 12.45 10.98 4.38
C VAL A 37 12.53 9.57 3.79
N GLU A 38 13.55 8.83 4.22
CA GLU A 38 13.74 7.43 3.84
C GLU A 38 12.60 6.55 4.37
N ASP A 39 12.20 5.53 3.61
CA ASP A 39 11.12 4.62 3.99
C ASP A 39 11.31 3.98 5.38
N ASP A 40 12.55 3.69 5.76
CA ASP A 40 12.92 3.11 7.06
C ASP A 40 12.72 4.08 8.25
N ASP A 41 12.65 5.39 7.98
CA ASP A 41 12.37 6.43 8.96
C ASP A 41 10.85 6.72 9.09
N ILE A 42 10.01 6.25 8.16
CA ILE A 42 8.54 6.35 8.22
C ILE A 42 7.98 5.21 9.10
N PRO A 43 6.86 5.41 9.84
CA PRO A 43 6.29 4.33 10.64
C PRO A 43 5.94 3.13 9.76
N GLU A 44 6.43 1.94 10.14
CA GLU A 44 6.22 0.68 9.40
C GLU A 44 4.72 0.41 9.15
N ASP A 45 3.89 0.73 10.13
CA ASP A 45 2.44 0.57 10.09
C ASP A 45 1.74 1.58 9.16
N ALA A 46 2.29 2.80 9.00
CA ALA A 46 1.83 3.76 8.00
C ALA A 46 2.17 3.29 6.58
N MET A 47 3.38 2.77 6.40
CA MET A 47 3.87 2.18 5.15
C MET A 47 3.07 0.94 4.76
N MET A 48 2.74 0.08 5.72
CA MET A 48 1.90 -1.08 5.49
C MET A 48 0.51 -0.69 4.98
N SER A 49 -0.15 0.27 5.62
CA SER A 49 -1.43 0.82 5.15
C SER A 49 -1.33 1.41 3.74
N TYR A 50 -0.26 2.17 3.46
CA TYR A 50 0.04 2.71 2.13
C TYR A 50 0.16 1.61 1.07
N TYR A 51 0.91 0.55 1.37
CA TYR A 51 1.15 -0.53 0.41
C TYR A 51 -0.05 -1.45 0.20
N LEU A 52 -0.98 -1.53 1.15
CA LEU A 52 -2.25 -2.22 0.96
C LEU A 52 -3.14 -1.50 -0.06
N ASP A 53 -3.19 -0.16 0.00
CA ASP A 53 -3.88 0.64 -1.03
C ASP A 53 -3.20 0.52 -2.40
N TYR A 54 -1.87 0.58 -2.43
CA TYR A 54 -1.11 0.34 -3.65
C TYR A 54 -1.43 -1.04 -4.27
N TYR A 55 -1.42 -2.10 -3.46
CA TYR A 55 -1.76 -3.46 -3.89
C TYR A 55 -3.18 -3.54 -4.46
N LEU A 56 -4.16 -2.96 -3.77
CA LEU A 56 -5.55 -2.91 -4.22
C LEU A 56 -5.68 -2.14 -5.55
N SER A 57 -5.04 -0.97 -5.64
CA SER A 57 -5.01 -0.14 -6.84
C SER A 57 -4.42 -0.87 -8.05
N GLN A 58 -3.34 -1.64 -7.88
CA GLN A 58 -2.78 -2.43 -8.98
C GLN A 58 -3.72 -3.55 -9.43
N ASN A 59 -4.35 -4.28 -8.50
CA ASN A 59 -5.30 -5.32 -8.86
C ASN A 59 -6.53 -4.76 -9.59
N ASN A 60 -7.05 -3.61 -9.15
CA ASN A 60 -8.18 -2.95 -9.80
C ASN A 60 -7.85 -2.47 -11.21
N ASN A 61 -6.63 -1.99 -11.45
CA ASN A 61 -6.24 -1.40 -12.73
C ASN A 61 -5.84 -2.45 -13.79
N GLY A 62 -5.14 -3.51 -13.39
CA GLY A 62 -4.64 -4.53 -14.33
C GLY A 62 -4.38 -5.90 -13.72
N GLY A 63 -5.02 -6.20 -12.58
CA GLY A 63 -4.91 -7.47 -11.90
C GLY A 63 -3.57 -7.68 -11.20
N PHE A 64 -3.37 -8.90 -10.71
CA PHE A 64 -2.15 -9.26 -9.98
C PHE A 64 -0.89 -9.14 -10.85
N ALA A 65 -0.99 -9.37 -12.17
CA ALA A 65 0.12 -9.17 -13.10
C ALA A 65 0.65 -7.73 -13.09
N GLN A 66 -0.24 -6.73 -12.96
CA GLN A 66 0.18 -5.34 -12.85
C GLN A 66 0.86 -5.05 -11.52
N PHE A 67 0.39 -5.66 -10.43
CA PHE A 67 1.09 -5.59 -9.14
C PHE A 67 2.50 -6.16 -9.24
N VAL A 68 2.67 -7.36 -9.81
CA VAL A 68 3.99 -7.99 -10.02
C VAL A 68 4.93 -7.07 -10.79
N TRP A 69 4.46 -6.49 -11.89
CA TRP A 69 5.26 -5.64 -12.76
C TRP A 69 5.61 -4.29 -12.09
N ASN A 70 4.63 -3.55 -11.59
CA ASN A 70 4.87 -2.24 -10.97
C ASN A 70 5.67 -2.34 -9.66
N ALA A 71 5.54 -3.44 -8.91
CA ALA A 71 6.32 -3.71 -7.71
C ALA A 71 7.73 -4.22 -8.01
N ASN A 72 8.06 -4.46 -9.28
CA ASN A 72 9.27 -5.15 -9.73
C ASN A 72 9.53 -6.47 -8.97
N TRP A 73 8.45 -7.19 -8.66
CA TRP A 73 8.44 -8.38 -7.79
C TRP A 73 9.28 -8.27 -6.50
N SER A 74 9.25 -7.10 -5.85
CA SER A 74 9.98 -6.84 -4.62
C SER A 74 9.55 -7.76 -3.47
N GLN A 75 10.49 -8.58 -2.99
CA GLN A 75 10.26 -9.48 -1.86
C GLN A 75 9.92 -8.74 -0.57
N ALA A 76 10.55 -7.58 -0.35
CA ALA A 76 10.25 -6.75 0.82
C ALA A 76 8.80 -6.24 0.78
N LEU A 77 8.36 -5.74 -0.38
CA LEU A 77 6.97 -5.29 -0.56
C LEU A 77 5.98 -6.45 -0.42
N ASN A 78 6.28 -7.61 -0.99
CA ASN A 78 5.43 -8.80 -0.86
C ASN A 78 5.25 -9.23 0.61
N VAL A 79 6.31 -9.15 1.42
CA VAL A 79 6.24 -9.42 2.86
C VAL A 79 5.36 -8.40 3.58
N ILE A 80 5.47 -7.11 3.22
CA ILE A 80 4.64 -6.04 3.81
C ILE A 80 3.16 -6.27 3.47
N VAL A 81 2.83 -6.49 2.20
CA VAL A 81 1.44 -6.73 1.76
C VAL A 81 0.86 -7.95 2.45
N LYS A 82 1.60 -9.07 2.48
CA LYS A 82 1.14 -10.29 3.17
C LYS A 82 0.85 -10.04 4.65
N LYS A 83 1.77 -9.41 5.38
CA LYS A 83 1.59 -9.07 6.80
C LYS A 83 0.44 -8.11 7.00
N GLY A 84 0.28 -7.11 6.12
CA GLY A 84 -0.81 -6.16 6.19
C GLY A 84 -2.18 -6.80 6.01
N LEU A 85 -2.32 -7.67 5.02
CA LEU A 85 -3.56 -8.43 4.82
C LEU A 85 -3.91 -9.27 6.05
N GLU A 86 -2.92 -9.91 6.66
CA GLU A 86 -3.09 -10.65 7.92
C GLU A 86 -3.51 -9.74 9.08
N GLN A 87 -2.83 -8.61 9.27
CA GLN A 87 -3.07 -7.69 10.39
C GLN A 87 -4.44 -7.01 10.35
N ILE A 88 -4.93 -6.67 9.15
CA ILE A 88 -6.26 -6.06 8.99
C ILE A 88 -7.40 -7.09 8.98
N GLY A 89 -7.06 -8.39 9.02
CA GLY A 89 -8.03 -9.49 8.96
C GLY A 89 -8.66 -9.69 7.58
N ALA A 90 -7.93 -9.37 6.50
CA ALA A 90 -8.37 -9.58 5.12
C ALA A 90 -8.06 -11.01 4.67
N GLU A 91 -8.74 -11.99 5.26
CA GLU A 91 -8.45 -13.42 5.09
C GLU A 91 -8.62 -13.90 3.64
N LYS A 92 -9.64 -13.41 2.92
CA LYS A 92 -9.89 -13.83 1.54
C LYS A 92 -8.85 -13.25 0.60
N ASN A 93 -8.51 -11.98 0.76
CA ASN A 93 -7.45 -11.32 0.00
C ASN A 93 -6.08 -11.91 0.34
N LEU A 94 -5.82 -12.28 1.60
CA LEU A 94 -4.59 -12.97 2.00
C LEU A 94 -4.46 -14.32 1.31
N ALA A 95 -5.53 -15.12 1.28
CA ALA A 95 -5.53 -16.41 0.59
C ALA A 95 -5.30 -16.25 -0.92
N TYR A 96 -5.96 -15.26 -1.55
CA TYR A 96 -5.73 -14.91 -2.94
C TYR A 96 -4.28 -14.50 -3.19
N PHE A 97 -3.74 -13.60 -2.37
CA PHE A 97 -2.35 -13.13 -2.47
C PHE A 97 -1.37 -14.29 -2.40
N ILE A 98 -1.51 -15.18 -1.41
CA ILE A 98 -0.66 -16.37 -1.26
C ILE A 98 -0.75 -17.30 -2.48
N GLN A 99 -1.96 -17.50 -3.02
CA GLN A 99 -2.14 -18.32 -4.22
C GLN A 99 -1.44 -17.70 -5.42
N GLN A 100 -1.60 -16.39 -5.64
CA GLN A 100 -0.99 -15.71 -6.77
C GLN A 100 0.54 -15.60 -6.64
N THR A 101 1.06 -15.38 -5.44
CA THR A 101 2.52 -15.40 -5.23
C THR A 101 3.12 -16.75 -5.58
N ALA A 102 2.45 -17.85 -5.22
CA ALA A 102 2.92 -19.19 -5.58
C ALA A 102 2.96 -19.42 -7.10
N VAL A 103 2.03 -18.82 -7.86
CA VAL A 103 2.05 -18.87 -9.33
C VAL A 103 3.29 -18.14 -9.86
N VAL A 104 3.55 -16.92 -9.41
CA VAL A 104 4.72 -16.15 -9.85
C VAL A 104 6.03 -16.84 -9.46
N GLU A 105 6.12 -17.37 -8.24
CA GLU A 105 7.29 -18.11 -7.74
C GLU A 105 7.55 -19.43 -8.49
N SER A 106 6.53 -19.96 -9.18
CA SER A 106 6.66 -21.15 -10.02
C SER A 106 7.18 -20.86 -11.43
N LEU A 107 7.24 -19.58 -11.83
CA LEU A 107 7.76 -19.19 -13.14
C LEU A 107 9.27 -19.48 -13.22
N PRO A 108 9.78 -19.88 -14.39
CA PRO A 108 11.20 -19.84 -14.66
C PRO A 108 11.76 -18.44 -14.38
N LYS A 109 12.93 -18.38 -13.73
CA LYS A 109 13.55 -17.11 -13.34
C LYS A 109 13.74 -16.19 -14.55
N GLU A 110 14.21 -16.74 -15.66
CA GLU A 110 14.45 -16.01 -16.91
C GLU A 110 13.15 -15.48 -17.52
N GLU A 111 12.03 -16.17 -17.32
CA GLU A 111 10.72 -15.71 -17.78
C GLU A 111 10.25 -14.52 -16.95
N LEU A 112 10.36 -14.60 -15.62
CA LEU A 112 10.00 -13.52 -14.72
C LEU A 112 10.88 -12.28 -14.96
N GLU A 113 12.20 -12.44 -15.08
CA GLU A 113 13.11 -11.34 -15.39
C GLU A 113 12.73 -10.67 -16.72
N ALA A 114 12.50 -11.47 -17.77
CA ALA A 114 12.07 -10.93 -19.06
C ALA A 114 10.69 -10.24 -19.01
N PHE A 115 9.80 -10.64 -18.11
CA PHE A 115 8.52 -9.97 -17.88
C PHE A 115 8.68 -8.62 -17.17
N LEU A 116 9.58 -8.51 -16.20
CA LEU A 116 9.83 -7.28 -15.46
C LEU A 116 10.60 -6.22 -16.28
N GLU A 117 11.45 -6.64 -17.22
CA GLU A 117 12.26 -5.73 -18.04
C GLU A 117 11.53 -5.16 -19.28
N ARG A 118 10.40 -5.76 -19.69
CA ARG A 118 9.65 -5.34 -20.88
C ARG A 118 8.58 -4.31 -20.56
N GLU A 119 8.07 -3.65 -21.61
CA GLU A 119 6.85 -2.84 -21.50
C GLU A 119 5.67 -3.70 -21.05
N TYR A 120 4.87 -3.16 -20.13
CA TYR A 120 3.71 -3.87 -19.59
C TYR A 120 2.59 -4.07 -20.64
N PHE A 121 2.38 -3.07 -21.49
CA PHE A 121 1.34 -3.06 -22.52
C PHE A 121 1.80 -3.76 -23.80
N GLY A 122 0.83 -4.21 -24.60
CA GLY A 122 1.06 -4.98 -25.83
C GLY A 122 1.01 -6.50 -25.61
N GLU A 123 1.61 -7.25 -26.53
CA GLU A 123 1.72 -8.71 -26.45
C GLU A 123 2.61 -9.10 -25.28
N ASN A 124 2.02 -9.76 -24.28
CA ASN A 124 2.74 -10.14 -23.07
C ASN A 124 2.23 -11.49 -22.53
N PRO A 125 2.80 -12.61 -22.99
CA PRO A 125 2.34 -13.95 -22.61
C PRO A 125 2.38 -14.21 -21.10
N THR A 126 3.40 -13.72 -20.40
CA THR A 126 3.54 -13.89 -18.95
C THR A 126 2.49 -13.07 -18.19
N ARG A 127 2.19 -11.84 -18.64
CA ARG A 127 1.04 -11.08 -18.11
C ARG A 127 -0.26 -11.86 -18.27
N ASP A 128 -0.49 -12.42 -19.45
CA ASP A 128 -1.73 -13.13 -19.77
C ASP A 128 -1.83 -14.44 -18.96
N GLN A 129 -0.70 -15.10 -18.66
CA GLN A 129 -0.64 -16.25 -17.76
C GLN A 129 -0.91 -15.88 -16.30
N LEU A 130 -0.46 -14.71 -15.84
CA LEU A 130 -0.69 -14.19 -14.50
C LEU A 130 -2.06 -13.53 -14.34
N LYS A 131 -2.86 -13.45 -15.40
CA LYS A 131 -4.20 -12.90 -15.33
C LYS A 131 -5.09 -13.81 -14.49
N ASN A 132 -5.66 -13.26 -13.43
CA ASN A 132 -6.67 -13.93 -12.64
C ASN A 132 -7.79 -12.96 -12.23
N ASP A 133 -8.99 -13.18 -12.77
CA ASP A 133 -10.14 -12.33 -12.50
C ASP A 133 -10.88 -12.72 -11.20
N SER A 134 -10.47 -13.81 -10.50
CA SER A 134 -11.09 -14.24 -9.24
C SER A 134 -10.92 -13.23 -8.10
N PHE A 135 -10.02 -12.26 -8.24
CA PHE A 135 -9.93 -11.10 -7.36
C PHE A 135 -11.25 -10.32 -7.26
N PHE A 136 -11.94 -10.15 -8.39
CA PHE A 136 -13.19 -9.37 -8.44
C PHE A 136 -14.39 -10.12 -7.86
N GLU A 137 -14.24 -11.40 -7.55
CA GLU A 137 -15.24 -12.23 -6.88
C GLU A 137 -15.12 -12.17 -5.35
N LEU A 138 -14.06 -11.54 -4.82
CA LEU A 138 -13.81 -11.43 -3.39
C LEU A 138 -14.80 -10.43 -2.76
N ASP A 139 -15.73 -10.96 -1.99
CA ASP A 139 -16.57 -10.18 -1.06
C ASP A 139 -15.80 -9.84 0.21
N GLU A 140 -14.73 -9.04 0.06
CA GLU A 140 -13.92 -8.51 1.15
C GLU A 140 -13.24 -7.21 0.70
N ASN A 141 -13.56 -6.10 1.38
CA ASN A 141 -13.07 -4.78 1.04
C ASN A 141 -11.84 -4.41 1.89
N ILE A 142 -10.66 -4.40 1.27
CA ILE A 142 -9.39 -4.03 1.92
C ILE A 142 -9.46 -2.60 2.47
N THR A 143 -10.04 -1.65 1.74
CA THR A 143 -10.14 -0.24 2.19
C THR A 143 -10.94 -0.14 3.49
N ASP A 144 -12.06 -0.86 3.60
CA ASP A 144 -12.87 -0.86 4.82
C ASP A 144 -12.13 -1.47 6.01
N LEU A 145 -11.39 -2.56 5.78
CA LEU A 145 -10.62 -3.25 6.81
C LEU A 145 -9.42 -2.40 7.27
N ASN A 146 -8.67 -1.84 6.33
CA ASN A 146 -7.55 -0.96 6.60
C ASN A 146 -7.99 0.29 7.37
N ALA A 147 -9.09 0.93 6.95
CA ALA A 147 -9.63 2.10 7.64
C ALA A 147 -10.08 1.78 9.08
N LYS A 148 -10.68 0.60 9.32
CA LYS A 148 -11.05 0.15 10.67
C LYS A 148 -9.82 -0.12 11.54
N TRP A 149 -8.78 -0.67 10.94
CA TRP A 149 -7.50 -0.93 11.61
C TRP A 149 -6.79 0.37 11.97
N LEU A 150 -6.64 1.31 11.01
CA LEU A 150 -6.05 2.63 11.24
C LEU A 150 -6.75 3.37 12.39
N ARG A 151 -8.08 3.47 12.37
CA ARG A 151 -8.85 4.17 13.42
C ARG A 151 -8.64 3.61 14.84
N LYS A 152 -8.20 2.36 14.97
CA LYS A 152 -7.93 1.70 16.25
C LYS A 152 -6.43 1.59 16.56
N HIS A 153 -5.57 2.10 15.68
CA HIS A 153 -4.14 1.92 15.80
C HIS A 153 -3.60 2.68 17.02
N PRO A 154 -2.82 2.05 17.92
CA PRO A 154 -2.37 2.68 19.16
C PRO A 154 -1.40 3.85 18.94
N GLN A 155 -0.73 3.90 17.80
CA GLN A 155 0.20 4.98 17.42
C GLN A 155 -0.44 5.99 16.44
N LEU A 156 -1.76 5.97 16.26
CA LEU A 156 -2.44 6.96 15.43
C LEU A 156 -2.44 8.33 16.13
N LYS A 157 -1.88 9.33 15.47
CA LYS A 157 -1.92 10.74 15.88
C LYS A 157 -2.89 11.48 14.94
N VAL A 158 -4.04 11.85 15.49
CA VAL A 158 -5.08 12.61 14.78
C VAL A 158 -4.87 14.09 15.05
N LEU A 159 -4.71 14.88 13.98
CA LEU A 159 -4.38 16.31 14.06
C LEU A 159 -5.32 17.16 13.21
N SER A 160 -5.52 18.42 13.60
CA SER A 160 -6.07 19.41 12.68
C SER A 160 -5.14 19.56 11.46
N VAL A 161 -5.63 20.10 10.34
CA VAL A 161 -4.76 20.30 9.16
C VAL A 161 -3.58 21.21 9.49
N ASP A 162 -3.79 22.29 10.23
CA ASP A 162 -2.72 23.22 10.61
C ASP A 162 -1.70 22.55 11.54
N ASP A 163 -2.15 21.77 12.53
CA ASP A 163 -1.24 21.04 13.42
C ASP A 163 -0.49 19.92 12.70
N MET A 164 -1.10 19.32 11.67
CA MET A 164 -0.48 18.29 10.84
C MET A 164 0.69 18.88 10.06
N TYR A 165 0.53 20.04 9.42
CA TYR A 165 1.66 20.72 8.77
C TYR A 165 2.73 21.11 9.77
N ALA A 166 2.36 21.71 10.92
CA ALA A 166 3.33 22.09 11.93
C ALA A 166 4.15 20.88 12.45
N GLU A 167 3.50 19.73 12.65
CA GLU A 167 4.17 18.49 13.02
C GLU A 167 5.12 18.01 11.92
N LEU A 168 4.68 17.98 10.67
CA LEU A 168 5.49 17.52 9.54
C LEU A 168 6.70 18.42 9.32
N GLU A 169 6.56 19.74 9.43
CA GLU A 169 7.65 20.71 9.36
C GLU A 169 8.72 20.47 10.44
N ILE A 170 8.30 20.08 11.65
CA ILE A 170 9.22 19.69 12.73
C ILE A 170 9.98 18.41 12.35
N LEU A 171 9.29 17.42 11.76
CA LEU A 171 9.87 16.14 11.38
C LEU A 171 10.89 16.29 10.23
N VAL A 172 10.59 17.11 9.23
CA VAL A 172 11.48 17.34 8.07
C VAL A 172 12.50 18.46 8.30
N GLY A 173 12.30 19.30 9.32
CA GLY A 173 13.25 20.32 9.75
C GLY A 173 13.21 21.63 8.95
N HIS A 174 12.17 21.85 8.15
CA HIS A 174 11.95 23.08 7.41
C HIS A 174 10.46 23.30 7.12
N PRO A 175 10.04 24.54 6.75
CA PRO A 175 8.68 24.80 6.31
C PRO A 175 8.32 24.02 5.04
N ILE A 176 7.09 23.53 4.96
CA ILE A 176 6.56 22.81 3.80
C ILE A 176 5.72 23.80 2.97
N GLU A 177 5.87 23.76 1.65
CA GLU A 177 5.05 24.59 0.76
C GLU A 177 3.60 24.06 0.77
N LYS A 178 2.64 24.94 1.08
CA LYS A 178 1.22 24.59 1.21
C LYS A 178 0.50 24.51 -0.12
#